data_AF-A0A2K3QGB8-F1
#
_entry.id   AF-A0A2K3QGB8-F1
#
_cell.length_a   1.000
_cell.length_b   1.000
_cell.length_c   1.000
_cell.angle_alpha   90.00
_cell.angle_beta   90.00
_cell.angle_gamma   90.00
#
_symmetry.space_group_name_H-M   'P 1'
#
loop_
_entity.id
_entity.type
_entity.pdbx_description
1 polymer ?
#
loop_
_entity_poly.entity_id
_entity_poly.type
_entity_poly.pdbx_seq_one_letter_code
_entity_poly.pdbx_strand_id
1 'polypeptide(L)'
;MNLGQVGLVFLCILVSCIVGVAMYCSYLYFYVDPRVAKFGLPAQESRLLPALPASFGPTIGLFLFAWTARASIHWIVPTIGITIYGATCFIVMQCIFIYVPLSYPRYAASLFAANDFFRSALACGSVLFAHPLFNNLGVARGTSLLGGLSVIGIVGIWLLYFYGARLRARSRFAV
;
A
#
# COMPACT_ATOMS: atom_id res chain seq x y z
N MET A 1 -27.01 -9.20 -4.43
CA MET A 1 -26.44 -8.24 -5.38
C MET A 1 -26.84 -8.66 -6.77
N ASN A 2 -27.36 -7.74 -7.59
CA ASN A 2 -27.57 -8.01 -9.01
C ASN A 2 -26.22 -8.00 -9.76
N LEU A 3 -26.12 -8.72 -10.89
CA LEU A 3 -24.88 -8.83 -11.68
C LEU A 3 -24.29 -7.44 -12.04
N GLY A 4 -25.14 -6.46 -12.33
CA GLY A 4 -24.72 -5.08 -12.59
C GLY A 4 -24.10 -4.36 -11.39
N GLN A 5 -24.52 -4.66 -10.16
CA GLN A 5 -23.91 -4.11 -8.94
C GLN A 5 -22.51 -4.67 -8.70
N VAL A 6 -22.27 -5.93 -9.07
CA VAL A 6 -20.93 -6.54 -9.00
C VAL A 6 -19.98 -5.86 -10.00
N GLY A 7 -20.46 -5.60 -11.23
CA GLY A 7 -19.71 -4.84 -12.23
C GLY A 7 -19.36 -3.42 -11.76
N LEU A 8 -20.25 -2.78 -11.00
CA LEU A 8 -20.03 -1.42 -10.47
C LEU A 8 -18.90 -1.36 -9.43
N VAL A 9 -18.68 -2.43 -8.67
CA VAL A 9 -17.57 -2.50 -7.70
C VAL A 9 -16.20 -2.48 -8.41
N PHE A 10 -16.12 -3.04 -9.62
CA PHE A 10 -14.88 -2.98 -10.42
C PHE A 10 -14.51 -1.57 -10.87
N LEU A 11 -15.51 -0.71 -11.17
CA LEU A 11 -15.26 0.69 -11.51
C LEU A 11 -14.56 1.45 -10.37
N CYS A 12 -14.73 1.01 -9.14
CA CYS A 12 -14.09 1.67 -8.00
C CYS A 12 -12.58 1.44 -7.99
N ILE A 13 -12.08 0.34 -8.56
CA ILE A 13 -10.63 0.16 -8.77
C ILE A 13 -10.10 1.25 -9.71
N LEU A 14 -10.82 1.55 -10.79
CA LEU A 14 -10.44 2.61 -11.73
C LEU A 14 -10.43 3.99 -11.05
N VAL A 15 -11.45 4.29 -10.24
CA VAL A 15 -11.50 5.52 -9.43
C VAL A 15 -10.33 5.55 -8.42
N SER A 16 -9.99 4.42 -7.80
CA SER A 16 -8.86 4.30 -6.87
C SER A 16 -7.55 4.66 -7.54
N CYS A 17 -7.32 4.16 -8.75
CA CYS A 17 -6.11 4.47 -9.53
C CYS A 17 -6.04 5.95 -9.89
N ILE A 18 -7.15 6.54 -10.36
CA ILE A 18 -7.20 7.97 -10.70
C ILE A 18 -6.91 8.83 -9.47
N VAL A 19 -7.55 8.53 -8.33
CA VAL A 19 -7.35 9.25 -7.07
C VAL A 19 -5.92 9.04 -6.54
N GLY A 20 -5.39 7.82 -6.61
CA GLY A 20 -4.03 7.50 -6.21
C GLY A 20 -2.99 8.25 -7.03
N VAL A 21 -3.14 8.28 -8.36
CA VAL A 21 -2.28 9.04 -9.28
C VAL A 21 -2.42 10.54 -9.03
N ALA A 22 -3.64 11.06 -8.88
CA ALA A 22 -3.87 12.46 -8.59
C ALA A 22 -3.22 12.89 -7.28
N MET A 23 -3.41 12.13 -6.19
CA MET A 23 -2.76 12.40 -4.90
C MET A 23 -1.23 12.32 -5.00
N TYR A 24 -0.70 11.36 -5.74
CA TYR A 24 0.74 11.21 -5.93
C TYR A 24 1.35 12.34 -6.77
N CYS A 25 0.69 12.74 -7.86
CA CYS A 25 1.08 13.87 -8.70
C CYS A 25 0.97 15.21 -7.95
N SER A 26 -0.11 15.44 -7.20
CA SER A 26 -0.25 16.61 -6.33
C SER A 26 0.85 16.66 -5.28
N TYR A 27 1.24 15.52 -4.71
CA TYR A 27 2.33 15.44 -3.75
C TYR A 27 3.70 15.77 -4.39
N LEU A 28 3.99 15.22 -5.57
CA LEU A 28 5.19 15.55 -6.34
C LEU A 28 5.26 17.06 -6.64
N TYR A 29 4.17 17.63 -7.14
CA TYR A 29 4.10 19.02 -7.56
C TYR A 29 4.17 20.01 -6.40
N PHE A 30 3.51 19.73 -5.27
CA PHE A 30 3.48 20.65 -4.11
C PHE A 30 4.64 20.46 -3.13
N TYR A 31 5.22 19.26 -3.02
CA TYR A 31 6.22 18.97 -1.98
C TYR A 31 7.60 18.62 -2.52
N VAL A 32 7.71 17.96 -3.68
CA VAL A 32 9.01 17.53 -4.22
C VAL A 32 9.61 18.62 -5.10
N ASP A 33 8.87 19.13 -6.08
CA ASP A 33 9.35 20.18 -7.00
C ASP A 33 9.82 21.47 -6.30
N PRO A 34 9.05 22.08 -5.38
CA PRO A 34 9.48 23.31 -4.73
C PRO A 34 10.63 23.11 -3.73
N ARG A 35 10.79 21.90 -3.16
CA ARG A 35 11.92 21.59 -2.26
C ARG A 35 13.20 21.30 -3.03
N VAL A 36 13.10 20.59 -4.16
CA VAL A 36 14.23 20.37 -5.08
C VAL A 36 14.71 21.70 -5.66
N ALA A 37 13.77 22.59 -6.00
CA ALA A 37 14.09 23.93 -6.51
C ALA A 37 14.73 24.86 -5.46
N LYS A 38 14.42 24.70 -4.16
CA LYS A 38 14.96 25.58 -3.09
C LYS A 38 16.23 25.08 -2.41
N PHE A 39 16.44 23.77 -2.26
CA PHE A 39 17.52 23.21 -1.42
C PHE A 39 18.43 22.19 -2.15
N GLY A 40 18.25 21.98 -3.45
CA GLY A 40 18.94 20.92 -4.19
C GLY A 40 18.33 19.54 -3.94
N LEU A 41 18.95 18.47 -4.47
CA LEU A 41 18.48 17.08 -4.32
C LEU A 41 18.43 16.68 -2.83
N PRO A 42 17.24 16.54 -2.21
CA PRO A 42 17.15 16.22 -0.80
C PRO A 42 17.54 14.75 -0.53
N ALA A 43 17.96 14.47 0.70
CA ALA A 43 18.21 13.12 1.20
C ALA A 43 17.04 12.18 0.88
N GLN A 44 17.37 10.96 0.44
CA GLN A 44 16.42 9.96 -0.11
C GLN A 44 15.27 9.61 0.86
N GLU A 45 15.45 9.86 2.15
CA GLU A 45 14.49 9.62 3.24
C GLU A 45 13.33 10.63 3.26
N SER A 46 13.52 11.84 2.72
CA SER A 46 12.43 12.83 2.58
C SER A 46 11.34 12.38 1.60
N ARG A 47 11.63 11.39 0.74
CA ARG A 47 10.65 10.78 -0.18
C ARG A 47 9.85 9.64 0.45
N LEU A 48 10.24 9.14 1.63
CA LEU A 48 9.48 8.17 2.42
C LEU A 48 8.48 8.84 3.38
N LEU A 49 8.63 10.15 3.61
CA LEU A 49 7.71 10.98 4.38
C LEU A 49 6.22 10.88 3.98
N PRO A 50 5.84 10.80 2.68
CA PRO A 50 4.44 10.59 2.28
C PRO A 50 3.95 9.15 2.50
N ALA A 51 4.86 8.17 2.58
CA ALA A 51 4.50 6.79 2.85
C ALA A 51 4.06 6.59 4.32
N LEU A 52 4.49 7.47 5.25
CA LEU A 52 4.09 7.43 6.66
C LEU A 52 2.58 7.64 6.85
N PRO A 53 1.94 8.74 6.38
CA PRO A 53 0.50 8.90 6.48
C PRO A 53 -0.25 7.92 5.56
N ALA A 54 0.30 7.60 4.38
CA ALA A 54 -0.32 6.65 3.46
C ALA A 54 -0.38 5.23 4.02
N SER A 55 0.57 4.83 4.88
CA SER A 55 0.59 3.48 5.48
C SER A 55 -0.63 3.17 6.36
N PHE A 56 -1.27 4.18 6.96
CA PHE A 56 -2.50 3.98 7.73
C PHE A 56 -3.73 3.73 6.85
N GLY A 57 -3.68 4.17 5.58
CA GLY A 57 -4.77 4.06 4.62
C GLY A 57 -5.23 2.63 4.31
N PRO A 58 -4.32 1.68 4.01
CA PRO A 58 -4.67 0.29 3.75
C PRO A 58 -5.37 -0.39 4.93
N THR A 59 -4.91 -0.11 6.15
CA THR A 59 -5.51 -0.64 7.38
C THR A 59 -6.91 -0.07 7.60
N ILE A 60 -7.08 1.25 7.46
CA ILE A 60 -8.39 1.90 7.57
C ILE A 60 -9.35 1.36 6.50
N GLY A 61 -8.90 1.21 5.25
CA GLY A 61 -9.72 0.67 4.16
C GLY A 61 -10.16 -0.78 4.40
N LEU A 62 -9.26 -1.63 4.92
CA LEU A 62 -9.56 -3.02 5.28
C LEU A 62 -10.54 -3.12 6.45
N PHE A 63 -10.37 -2.33 7.51
CA PHE A 63 -11.30 -2.31 8.64
C PHE A 63 -12.67 -1.77 8.24
N LEU A 64 -12.70 -0.72 7.43
CA LEU A 64 -13.94 -0.15 6.90
C LEU A 64 -14.68 -1.20 6.06
N PHE A 65 -13.98 -1.92 5.18
CA PHE A 65 -14.57 -3.01 4.41
C PHE A 65 -15.05 -4.17 5.30
N ALA A 66 -14.25 -4.58 6.29
CA ALA A 66 -14.58 -5.69 7.18
C ALA A 66 -15.87 -5.46 7.99
N TRP A 67 -16.09 -4.23 8.45
CA TRP A 67 -17.26 -3.89 9.27
C TRP A 67 -18.49 -3.51 8.44
N THR A 68 -18.29 -3.11 7.18
CA THR A 68 -19.36 -2.69 6.28
C THR A 68 -19.80 -3.77 5.29
N ALA A 69 -19.09 -4.89 5.22
CA ALA A 69 -19.47 -6.10 4.48
C ALA A 69 -20.62 -6.88 5.17
N ARG A 70 -21.73 -6.21 5.47
CA ARG A 70 -22.98 -6.81 5.98
C ARG A 70 -24.10 -6.57 4.97
N ALA A 71 -25.01 -7.54 4.84
CA ALA A 71 -26.18 -7.42 3.96
C ALA A 71 -27.11 -6.24 4.31
N SER A 72 -27.02 -5.71 5.54
CA SER A 72 -27.80 -4.57 6.03
C SER A 72 -27.23 -3.19 5.62
N ILE A 73 -26.00 -3.13 5.09
CA ILE A 73 -25.32 -1.86 4.78
C ILE A 73 -25.27 -1.66 3.26
N HIS A 74 -25.51 -0.43 2.81
CA HIS A 74 -25.52 -0.09 1.39
C HIS A 74 -24.16 -0.38 0.75
N TRP A 75 -24.17 -1.05 -0.42
CA TRP A 75 -22.97 -1.53 -1.14
C TRP A 75 -21.92 -0.43 -1.44
N ILE A 76 -22.31 0.84 -1.42
CA ILE A 76 -21.42 1.99 -1.61
C ILE A 76 -20.36 2.10 -0.50
N VAL A 77 -20.69 1.74 0.73
CA VAL A 77 -19.80 1.92 1.89
C VAL A 77 -18.59 0.98 1.85
N PRO A 78 -18.74 -0.35 1.66
CA PRO A 78 -17.58 -1.23 1.50
C PRO A 78 -16.78 -0.87 0.24
N THR A 79 -17.46 -0.36 -0.78
CA THR A 79 -16.81 0.09 -2.01
C THR A 79 -15.86 1.27 -1.76
N ILE A 80 -16.25 2.24 -0.92
CA ILE A 80 -15.37 3.36 -0.50
C ILE A 80 -14.14 2.84 0.27
N GLY A 81 -14.29 1.81 1.10
CA GLY A 81 -13.17 1.19 1.81
C GLY A 81 -12.13 0.58 0.87
N ILE A 82 -12.60 -0.09 -0.19
CA ILE A 82 -11.73 -0.64 -1.24
C ILE A 82 -11.04 0.50 -2.00
N THR A 83 -11.73 1.62 -2.27
CA THR A 83 -11.11 2.76 -2.96
C THR A 83 -9.96 3.37 -2.17
N ILE A 84 -10.16 3.55 -0.87
CA ILE A 84 -9.13 4.08 0.04
C ILE A 84 -7.95 3.10 0.11
N TYR A 85 -8.22 1.80 0.25
CA TYR A 85 -7.19 0.77 0.24
C TYR A 85 -6.37 0.79 -1.06
N GLY A 86 -7.03 0.83 -2.21
CA GLY A 86 -6.37 0.84 -3.52
C GLY A 86 -5.50 2.07 -3.74
N ALA A 87 -6.04 3.27 -3.46
CA ALA A 87 -5.32 4.53 -3.66
C ALA A 87 -4.07 4.63 -2.76
N THR A 88 -4.16 4.18 -1.51
CA THR A 88 -3.07 4.28 -0.53
C THR A 88 -2.01 3.20 -0.75
N CYS A 89 -2.40 1.97 -1.12
CA CYS A 89 -1.46 0.93 -1.55
C CYS A 89 -0.64 1.37 -2.76
N PHE A 90 -1.26 2.03 -3.74
CA PHE A 90 -0.55 2.56 -4.91
C PHE A 90 0.55 3.56 -4.50
N ILE A 91 0.23 4.52 -3.63
CA ILE A 91 1.18 5.52 -3.13
C ILE A 91 2.35 4.85 -2.40
N VAL A 92 2.06 3.91 -1.49
CA VAL A 92 3.10 3.19 -0.74
C VAL A 92 4.01 2.41 -1.69
N MET A 93 3.44 1.71 -2.68
CA MET A 93 4.24 0.95 -3.64
C MET A 93 5.15 1.87 -4.44
N GLN A 94 4.61 2.98 -4.97
CA GLN A 94 5.38 3.94 -5.76
C GLN A 94 6.54 4.56 -4.96
N CYS A 95 6.32 4.88 -3.68
CA CYS A 95 7.37 5.38 -2.79
C CYS A 95 8.51 4.35 -2.62
N ILE A 96 8.17 3.07 -2.42
CA ILE A 96 9.17 1.99 -2.28
C ILE A 96 9.93 1.80 -3.60
N PHE A 97 9.23 1.82 -4.74
CA PHE A 97 9.84 1.67 -6.06
C PHE A 97 10.86 2.77 -6.38
N ILE A 98 10.69 3.97 -5.84
CA ILE A 98 11.66 5.05 -5.98
C ILE A 98 12.78 4.91 -4.96
N TYR A 99 12.49 4.49 -3.73
CA TYR A 99 13.46 4.38 -2.64
C TYR A 99 14.49 3.24 -2.84
N VAL A 100 14.06 2.08 -3.34
CA VAL A 100 14.90 0.89 -3.55
C VAL A 100 16.08 1.15 -4.51
N PRO A 101 15.87 1.64 -5.75
CA PRO A 101 16.96 1.88 -6.70
C PRO A 101 17.87 3.03 -6.27
N LEU A 102 17.32 4.00 -5.55
CA LEU A 102 18.07 5.09 -4.95
C LEU A 102 19.01 4.60 -3.84
N SER A 103 18.60 3.59 -3.06
CA SER A 103 19.40 3.03 -1.96
C SER A 103 20.42 1.98 -2.41
N TYR A 104 20.09 1.21 -3.45
CA TYR A 104 20.92 0.12 -3.96
C TYR A 104 20.97 0.10 -5.49
N PRO A 105 21.60 1.10 -6.14
CA PRO A 105 21.56 1.23 -7.60
C PRO A 105 22.19 0.02 -8.31
N ARG A 106 23.20 -0.62 -7.72
CA ARG A 106 23.89 -1.78 -8.30
C ARG A 106 23.07 -3.07 -8.25
N TYR A 107 22.11 -3.18 -7.32
CA TYR A 107 21.27 -4.38 -7.14
C TYR A 107 19.78 -4.10 -7.35
N ALA A 108 19.42 -2.93 -7.88
CA ALA A 108 18.04 -2.50 -8.06
C ALA A 108 17.20 -3.51 -8.85
N ALA A 109 17.73 -4.03 -9.97
CA ALA A 109 17.04 -5.03 -10.79
C ALA A 109 16.75 -6.34 -10.04
N SER A 110 17.71 -6.83 -9.25
CA SER A 110 17.53 -8.04 -8.44
C SER A 110 16.55 -7.81 -7.28
N LEU A 111 16.56 -6.62 -6.67
CA LEU A 111 15.60 -6.26 -5.63
C LEU A 111 14.17 -6.15 -6.15
N PHE A 112 13.98 -5.60 -7.36
CA PHE A 112 12.67 -5.60 -8.01
C PHE A 112 12.19 -7.01 -8.34
N ALA A 113 13.06 -7.85 -8.90
CA ALA A 113 12.73 -9.26 -9.17
C ALA A 113 12.37 -10.02 -7.89
N ALA A 114 13.11 -9.81 -6.80
CA ALA A 114 12.81 -10.41 -5.51
C ALA A 114 11.48 -9.90 -4.94
N ASN A 115 11.19 -8.60 -5.05
CA ASN A 115 9.91 -8.04 -4.61
C ASN A 115 8.73 -8.65 -5.36
N ASP A 116 8.81 -8.74 -6.69
CA ASP A 116 7.76 -9.35 -7.52
C ASP A 116 7.60 -10.85 -7.24
N PHE A 117 8.70 -11.55 -6.99
CA PHE A 117 8.67 -12.96 -6.60
C PHE A 117 7.96 -13.16 -5.25
N PHE A 118 8.35 -12.42 -4.21
CA PHE A 118 7.71 -12.51 -2.90
C PHE A 118 6.22 -12.14 -2.96
N ARG A 119 5.88 -11.08 -3.70
CA ARG A 119 4.48 -10.66 -3.89
C ARG A 119 3.66 -11.74 -4.55
N SER A 120 4.18 -12.35 -5.63
CA SER A 120 3.48 -13.40 -6.38
C SER A 120 3.38 -14.70 -5.57
N ALA A 121 4.42 -15.05 -4.81
CA ALA A 121 4.41 -16.20 -3.92
C ALA A 121 3.39 -16.06 -2.79
N LEU A 122 3.33 -14.88 -2.16
CA LEU A 122 2.31 -14.58 -1.14
C LEU A 122 0.90 -14.56 -1.72
N ALA A 123 0.71 -14.06 -2.95
CA ALA A 123 -0.57 -14.14 -3.65
C ALA A 123 -0.99 -15.58 -3.94
N CYS A 124 -0.06 -16.43 -4.39
CA CYS A 124 -0.31 -17.86 -4.59
C CYS A 124 -0.71 -18.55 -3.27
N GLY A 125 0.03 -18.28 -2.19
CA GLY A 125 -0.31 -18.75 -0.86
C GLY A 125 -1.70 -18.29 -0.41
N SER A 126 -2.03 -17.02 -0.65
CA SER A 126 -3.31 -16.43 -0.22
C SER A 126 -4.52 -16.98 -0.92
N VAL A 127 -4.42 -17.36 -2.20
CA VAL A 127 -5.51 -18.07 -2.88
C VAL A 127 -5.77 -19.42 -2.22
N LEU A 128 -4.72 -20.14 -1.81
CA LEU A 128 -4.85 -21.47 -1.20
C LEU A 128 -5.51 -21.41 0.19
N PHE A 129 -5.17 -20.41 1.01
CA PHE A 129 -5.77 -20.25 2.35
C PHE A 129 -7.05 -19.41 2.38
N ALA A 130 -7.39 -18.67 1.32
CA ALA A 130 -8.59 -17.83 1.29
C ALA A 130 -9.87 -18.66 1.48
N HIS A 131 -9.99 -19.80 0.79
CA HIS A 131 -11.18 -20.64 0.86
C HIS A 131 -11.47 -21.17 2.28
N PRO A 132 -10.52 -21.81 3.00
CA PRO A 132 -10.75 -22.24 4.37
C PRO A 132 -10.89 -21.07 5.36
N LEU A 133 -10.23 -19.94 5.13
CA LEU A 133 -10.35 -18.75 5.98
C LEU A 133 -11.76 -18.16 5.94
N PHE A 134 -12.32 -17.97 4.74
CA PHE A 134 -13.65 -17.39 4.60
C PHE A 134 -14.77 -18.37 4.98
N ASN A 135 -14.57 -19.69 4.77
CA ASN A 135 -15.55 -20.70 5.20
C ASN A 135 -15.66 -20.81 6.73
N ASN A 136 -14.55 -20.71 7.47
CA ASN A 136 -14.58 -20.86 8.93
C ASN A 136 -14.87 -19.55 9.67
N LEU A 137 -14.32 -18.42 9.19
CA LEU A 137 -14.37 -17.15 9.92
C LEU A 137 -15.43 -16.19 9.38
N GLY A 138 -15.88 -16.39 8.14
CA GLY A 138 -16.74 -15.45 7.43
C GLY A 138 -16.01 -14.19 6.99
N VAL A 139 -16.66 -13.43 6.09
CA VAL A 139 -16.06 -12.25 5.45
C VAL A 139 -15.63 -11.22 6.48
N ALA A 140 -16.49 -10.83 7.41
CA ALA A 140 -16.22 -9.75 8.36
C ALA A 140 -15.04 -10.02 9.31
N ARG A 141 -14.91 -11.23 9.85
CA ARG A 141 -13.80 -11.58 10.75
C ARG A 141 -12.52 -11.87 9.97
N GLY A 142 -12.63 -12.49 8.80
CA GLY A 142 -11.49 -12.74 7.90
C GLY A 142 -10.81 -11.45 7.46
N THR A 143 -11.56 -10.45 6.97
CA THR A 143 -10.97 -9.15 6.60
C THR A 143 -10.53 -8.30 7.78
N SER A 144 -11.12 -8.46 8.98
CA SER A 144 -10.60 -7.81 10.19
C SER A 144 -9.23 -8.37 10.60
N LEU A 145 -9.01 -9.68 10.47
CA LEU A 145 -7.68 -10.28 10.69
C LEU A 145 -6.65 -9.78 9.68
N LEU A 146 -7.03 -9.71 8.39
CA LEU A 146 -6.17 -9.14 7.36
C LEU A 146 -5.86 -7.65 7.64
N GLY A 147 -6.85 -6.90 8.12
CA GLY A 147 -6.67 -5.54 8.63
C GLY A 147 -5.67 -5.48 9.78
N GLY A 148 -5.77 -6.38 10.76
CA GLY A 148 -4.79 -6.50 11.84
C GLY A 148 -3.38 -6.83 11.35
N LEU A 149 -3.24 -7.75 10.39
CA LEU A 149 -1.95 -8.09 9.79
C LEU A 149 -1.35 -6.89 9.04
N SER A 150 -2.18 -6.06 8.41
CA SER A 150 -1.72 -4.85 7.71
C SER A 150 -1.07 -3.82 8.64
N VAL A 151 -1.39 -3.84 9.95
CA VAL A 151 -0.71 -3.02 10.97
C VAL A 151 0.78 -3.36 11.07
N ILE A 152 1.16 -4.63 10.86
CA ILE A 152 2.57 -5.03 10.80
C ILE A 152 3.27 -4.29 9.65
N GLY A 153 2.58 -4.09 8.53
CA GLY A 153 3.06 -3.28 7.41
C GLY A 153 3.28 -1.80 7.76
N ILE A 154 2.38 -1.21 8.55
CA ILE A 154 2.55 0.16 9.09
C ILE A 154 3.82 0.25 9.92
N VAL A 155 3.97 -0.67 10.87
CA VAL A 155 5.16 -0.73 11.75
C VAL A 155 6.42 -0.93 10.92
N GLY A 156 6.37 -1.77 9.88
CA GLY A 156 7.49 -1.97 8.94
C GLY A 156 7.90 -0.69 8.22
N ILE A 157 6.95 0.10 7.71
CA ILE A 157 7.22 1.38 7.03
C ILE A 157 7.79 2.40 8.02
N TRP A 158 7.24 2.48 9.23
CA TRP A 158 7.74 3.37 10.29
C TRP A 158 9.16 2.99 10.75
N LEU A 159 9.44 1.70 10.91
CA LEU A 159 10.78 1.20 11.21
C LEU A 159 11.75 1.52 10.08
N LEU A 160 11.36 1.33 8.81
CA LEU A 160 12.20 1.72 7.67
C LEU A 160 12.45 3.23 7.61
N TYR A 161 11.51 4.07 8.04
CA TYR A 161 11.72 5.51 8.12
C TYR A 161 12.68 5.92 9.24
N PHE A 162 12.45 5.45 10.47
CA PHE A 162 13.27 5.84 11.63
C PHE A 162 14.62 5.13 11.72
N TYR A 163 14.67 3.85 11.34
CA TYR A 163 15.87 3.02 11.39
C TYR A 163 16.50 2.82 10.01
N GLY A 164 15.95 3.38 8.92
CA GLY A 164 16.51 3.32 7.57
C GLY A 164 17.97 3.77 7.52
N ALA A 165 18.26 4.95 8.07
CA ALA A 165 19.63 5.46 8.22
C ALA A 165 20.56 4.49 8.96
N ARG A 166 20.08 3.86 10.04
CA ARG A 166 20.86 2.89 10.85
C ARG A 166 21.03 1.54 10.15
N LEU A 167 20.02 1.05 9.43
CA LEU A 167 20.10 -0.18 8.64
C LEU A 167 21.03 0.01 7.43
N ARG A 168 20.98 1.18 6.80
CA ARG A 168 21.82 1.55 5.67
C ARG A 168 23.28 1.70 6.09
N ALA A 169 23.55 2.38 7.21
CA ALA A 169 24.88 2.50 7.81
C ALA A 169 25.49 1.14 8.24
N ARG A 170 24.66 0.11 8.44
CA ARG A 170 25.09 -1.25 8.83
C ARG A 170 25.16 -2.23 7.65
N SER A 171 24.71 -1.83 6.46
CA SER A 171 24.68 -2.67 5.26
C SER A 171 25.93 -2.45 4.42
N ARG A 172 26.73 -3.51 4.21
CA ARG A 172 27.97 -3.52 3.42
C ARG A 172 27.76 -3.25 1.91
N PHE A 173 26.51 -3.05 1.49
CA PHE A 173 26.10 -2.89 0.09
C PHE A 173 25.34 -1.58 -0.19
N ALA A 174 25.07 -0.76 0.83
CA ALA A 174 24.44 0.54 0.66
C ALA A 174 25.52 1.63 0.63
N VAL A 175 25.39 2.57 -0.31
CA VAL A 175 26.20 3.80 -0.35
C VAL A 175 25.48 4.90 0.42
#